data_AF-A0A0R0JA18-F1
#
_entry.id   AF-A0A0R0JA18-F1
#
_cell.length_a   1.000
_cell.length_b   1.000
_cell.length_c   1.000
_cell.angle_alpha   90.00
_cell.angle_beta   90.00
_cell.angle_gamma   90.00
#
_symmetry.space_group_name_H-M   'P 1'
#
loop_
_entity.id
_entity.type
_entity.pdbx_description
1 polymer ?
#
loop_
_entity_poly.entity_id
_entity_poly.type
_entity_poly.pdbx_seq_one_letter_code
_entity_poly.pdbx_strand_id
1 'polypeptide(L)'
;MALGCIILYTLRFFRHQIRNKFGHQVEAFFVILTATQFHFLFYCTRPLPNILALGLVNLAYGYWFRGRFYAALNSLIFTTTVFRCDMLLLLCPIGLQLLLTKKVSVWGALKHCTGMALFCIGLTILVDSIMWKRLLWPEFEVFWFNSVLNKSSEWGTHAFHWYFTSALPRSLLAAFPLSLFGLFVDRRVRSFTFPVLAFILLYSKLPHKELRFIISSVPIFNLSASIASNRIHQVNATRQFASLHDPKGI
;
A
#
# COMPACT_ATOMS: atom_id res chain seq x y z
N MET A 1 4.03 21.88 2.69
CA MET A 1 5.26 21.28 3.25
C MET A 1 4.99 20.28 4.38
N ALA A 2 4.15 20.59 5.38
CA ALA A 2 3.85 19.70 6.51
C ALA A 2 3.41 18.27 6.10
N LEU A 3 2.50 18.13 5.12
CA LEU A 3 2.06 16.82 4.64
C LEU A 3 3.21 15.97 4.09
N GLY A 4 4.10 16.56 3.29
CA GLY A 4 5.28 15.87 2.78
C GLY A 4 6.17 15.34 3.90
N CYS A 5 6.36 16.12 4.98
CA CYS A 5 7.10 15.67 6.17
C CYS A 5 6.40 14.49 6.87
N ILE A 6 5.06 14.50 6.97
CA ILE A 6 4.28 13.39 7.53
C ILE A 6 4.48 12.13 6.69
N ILE A 7 4.39 12.22 5.36
CA ILE A 7 4.60 11.06 4.48
C ILE A 7 6.03 10.54 4.58
N LEU A 8 7.02 11.43 4.61
CA LEU A 8 8.42 11.03 4.81
C LEU A 8 8.63 10.34 6.16
N TYR A 9 7.99 10.81 7.23
CA TYR A 9 8.05 10.18 8.54
C TYR A 9 7.45 8.78 8.55
N THR A 10 6.25 8.61 8.00
CA THR A 10 5.58 7.29 7.95
C THR A 10 6.29 6.33 7.00
N LEU A 11 6.83 6.82 5.88
CA LEU A 11 7.65 6.06 4.96
C LEU A 11 8.99 5.66 5.59
N ARG A 12 9.63 6.54 6.38
CA ARG A 12 10.83 6.22 7.17
C ARG A 12 10.55 5.12 8.18
N PHE A 13 9.40 5.18 8.86
CA PHE A 13 8.97 4.12 9.77
C PHE A 13 8.83 2.78 9.03
N PHE A 14 8.14 2.76 7.89
CA PHE A 14 7.98 1.55 7.08
C PHE A 14 9.33 1.02 6.56
N ARG A 15 10.19 1.89 6.03
CA ARG A 15 11.56 1.59 5.59
C ARG A 15 12.38 0.91 6.70
N HIS A 16 12.29 1.40 7.93
CA HIS A 16 12.99 0.78 9.06
C HIS A 16 12.50 -0.65 9.32
N GLN A 17 11.21 -0.94 9.14
CA GLN A 17 10.71 -2.31 9.26
C GLN A 17 11.18 -3.21 8.11
N ILE A 18 11.33 -2.66 6.90
CA ILE A 18 11.94 -3.37 5.77
C ILE A 18 13.39 -3.77 6.11
N ARG A 19 14.20 -2.82 6.59
CA ARG A 19 15.58 -3.07 7.04
C ARG A 19 15.64 -4.20 8.08
N ASN A 20 14.79 -4.14 9.10
CA ASN A 20 14.81 -5.13 10.18
C ASN A 20 14.42 -6.53 9.70
N LYS A 21 13.60 -6.64 8.64
CA LYS A 21 13.07 -7.92 8.16
C LYS A 21 13.86 -8.52 6.99
N PHE A 22 14.41 -7.68 6.11
CA PHE A 22 15.05 -8.08 4.86
C PHE A 22 16.50 -7.60 4.72
N GLY A 23 17.00 -6.79 5.65
CA GLY A 23 18.37 -6.31 5.71
C GLY A 23 18.60 -4.94 5.04
N HIS A 24 19.81 -4.43 5.24
CA HIS A 24 20.23 -3.09 4.79
C HIS A 24 20.27 -2.91 3.27
N GLN A 25 20.64 -3.97 2.53
CA GLN A 25 20.72 -3.88 1.06
C GLN A 25 19.32 -3.71 0.43
N VAL A 26 18.32 -4.44 0.93
CA VAL A 26 16.92 -4.29 0.48
C VAL A 26 16.38 -2.91 0.85
N GLU A 27 16.73 -2.38 2.03
CA GLU A 27 16.41 -1.01 2.41
C GLU A 27 16.99 0.02 1.42
N ALA A 28 18.25 -0.12 1.03
CA ALA A 28 18.92 0.80 0.11
C ALA A 28 18.23 0.81 -1.26
N PHE A 29 17.95 -0.36 -1.84
CA PHE A 29 17.19 -0.46 -3.09
C PHE A 29 15.79 0.14 -2.96
N PHE A 30 15.11 -0.05 -1.83
CA PHE A 30 13.79 0.51 -1.59
C PHE A 30 13.81 2.04 -1.62
N VAL A 31 14.83 2.65 -1.02
CA VAL A 31 15.03 4.11 -1.04
C VAL A 31 15.30 4.61 -2.45
N ILE A 32 16.21 3.95 -3.19
CA ILE A 32 16.56 4.35 -4.56
C ILE A 32 15.34 4.27 -5.49
N LEU A 33 14.61 3.16 -5.46
CA LEU A 33 13.40 2.99 -6.27
C LEU A 33 12.33 4.03 -5.90
N THR A 34 12.10 4.28 -4.62
CA THR A 34 11.10 5.28 -4.21
C THR A 34 11.54 6.70 -4.58
N ALA A 35 12.83 7.02 -4.50
CA ALA A 35 13.38 8.34 -4.84
C ALA A 35 13.36 8.65 -6.35
N THR A 36 13.36 7.61 -7.19
CA THR A 36 13.33 7.76 -8.67
C THR A 36 11.91 7.86 -9.24
N GLN A 37 10.89 7.56 -8.44
CA GLN A 37 9.50 7.55 -8.89
C GLN A 37 8.85 8.92 -8.80
N PHE A 38 8.85 9.64 -9.93
CA PHE A 38 8.26 10.98 -10.05
C PHE A 38 6.83 11.04 -9.50
N HIS A 39 5.93 10.15 -9.95
CA HIS A 39 4.52 10.18 -9.54
C HIS A 39 4.36 10.07 -8.03
N PHE A 40 5.08 9.15 -7.38
CA PHE A 40 4.97 8.95 -5.94
C PHE A 40 5.39 10.21 -5.18
N LEU A 41 6.58 10.76 -5.48
CA LEU A 41 7.10 11.96 -4.82
C LEU A 41 6.26 13.21 -5.11
N PHE A 42 5.79 13.36 -6.35
CA PHE A 42 4.94 14.45 -6.77
C PHE A 42 3.64 14.50 -5.96
N TYR A 43 3.00 13.36 -5.75
CA TYR A 43 1.76 13.29 -4.99
C TYR A 43 1.96 13.49 -3.47
N CYS A 44 3.11 13.10 -2.90
CA CYS A 44 3.38 13.20 -1.46
C CYS A 44 3.22 14.61 -0.87
N THR A 45 3.26 15.66 -1.70
CA THR A 45 3.16 17.06 -1.26
C THR A 45 1.77 17.68 -1.45
N ARG A 46 0.82 16.96 -2.09
CA ARG A 46 -0.49 17.49 -2.46
C ARG A 46 -1.57 17.10 -1.43
N PRO A 47 -2.42 18.04 -0.97
CA PRO A 47 -3.45 17.80 0.03
C PRO A 47 -4.66 17.08 -0.59
N LEU A 48 -4.45 15.83 -0.99
CA LEU A 48 -5.47 14.94 -1.52
C LEU A 48 -5.82 13.91 -0.43
N PRO A 49 -7.09 13.49 -0.30
CA PRO A 49 -7.47 12.43 0.64
C PRO A 49 -6.62 11.16 0.48
N ASN A 50 -6.22 10.85 -0.75
CA ASN A 50 -5.37 9.70 -1.09
C ASN A 50 -4.01 9.75 -0.40
N ILE A 51 -3.48 10.96 -0.18
CA ILE A 51 -2.14 11.16 0.38
C ILE A 51 -2.21 11.19 1.89
N LEU A 52 -3.27 11.76 2.46
CA LEU A 52 -3.59 11.58 3.88
C LEU A 52 -3.75 10.09 4.22
N ALA A 53 -4.50 9.36 3.38
CA ALA A 53 -4.65 7.92 3.51
C ALA A 53 -3.31 7.17 3.36
N LEU A 54 -2.48 7.53 2.38
CA LEU A 54 -1.15 6.93 2.17
C LEU A 54 -0.28 7.00 3.42
N GLY A 55 -0.31 8.12 4.16
CA GLY A 55 0.45 8.26 5.40
C GLY A 55 0.07 7.20 6.45
N LEU A 56 -1.23 6.97 6.63
CA LEU A 56 -1.76 5.96 7.56
C LEU A 56 -1.56 4.53 7.05
N VAL A 57 -1.66 4.32 5.73
CA VAL A 57 -1.34 3.02 5.11
C VAL A 57 0.13 2.66 5.29
N ASN A 58 1.06 3.62 5.17
CA ASN A 58 2.48 3.39 5.48
C ASN A 58 2.67 2.96 6.94
N LEU A 59 1.96 3.58 7.89
CA LEU A 59 1.96 3.14 9.30
C LEU A 59 1.39 1.73 9.45
N ALA A 60 0.28 1.43 8.77
CA ALA A 60 -0.33 0.11 8.79
C ALA A 60 0.63 -0.96 8.27
N TYR A 61 1.32 -0.70 7.15
CA TYR A 61 2.35 -1.59 6.62
C TYR A 61 3.51 -1.75 7.59
N GLY A 62 3.98 -0.67 8.22
CA GLY A 62 5.01 -0.77 9.26
C GLY A 62 4.57 -1.64 10.45
N TYR A 63 3.36 -1.46 10.97
CA TYR A 63 2.84 -2.31 12.05
C TYR A 63 2.65 -3.76 11.61
N TRP A 64 2.21 -3.98 10.38
CA TRP A 64 2.08 -5.32 9.80
C TRP A 64 3.42 -6.03 9.73
N PHE A 65 4.49 -5.32 9.34
CA PHE A 65 5.85 -5.87 9.28
C PHE A 65 6.44 -6.16 10.66
N ARG A 66 6.11 -5.31 11.64
CA ARG A 66 6.48 -5.48 13.06
C ARG A 66 5.71 -6.61 13.76
N GLY A 67 4.71 -7.19 13.12
CA GLY A 67 3.84 -8.22 13.71
C GLY A 67 2.75 -7.68 14.64
N ARG A 68 2.54 -6.36 14.68
CA ARG A 68 1.46 -5.72 15.44
C ARG A 68 0.18 -5.67 14.59
N PHE A 69 -0.44 -6.83 14.37
CA PHE A 69 -1.53 -7.00 13.41
C PHE A 69 -2.77 -6.16 13.72
N TYR A 70 -3.21 -6.08 14.98
CA TYR A 70 -4.37 -5.26 15.37
C TYR A 70 -4.12 -3.76 15.16
N ALA A 71 -2.88 -3.28 15.41
CA ALA A 71 -2.53 -1.88 15.14
C ALA A 71 -2.55 -1.57 13.63
N ALA A 72 -2.12 -2.53 12.79
CA ALA A 72 -2.22 -2.40 11.34
C ALA A 72 -3.69 -2.34 10.87
N LEU A 73 -4.54 -3.25 11.35
CA LEU A 73 -5.96 -3.26 11.03
C LEU A 73 -6.67 -1.99 11.50
N ASN A 74 -6.43 -1.56 12.74
CA ASN A 74 -7.01 -0.33 13.28
C ASN A 74 -6.56 0.92 12.51
N SER A 75 -5.31 0.96 12.04
CA SER A 75 -4.83 2.06 11.18
C SER A 75 -5.57 2.08 9.83
N LEU A 76 -5.79 0.92 9.22
CA LEU A 76 -6.56 0.80 7.98
C LEU A 76 -8.05 1.11 8.16
N ILE A 77 -8.64 0.73 9.29
CA ILE A 77 -10.04 1.06 9.64
C ILE A 77 -10.19 2.56 9.79
N PHE A 78 -9.31 3.21 10.56
CA PHE A 78 -9.31 4.66 10.70
C PHE A 78 -9.16 5.34 9.34
N THR A 79 -8.23 4.87 8.52
CA THR A 79 -8.07 5.38 7.14
C THR A 79 -9.35 5.23 6.31
N THR A 80 -10.00 4.07 6.40
CA THR A 80 -11.17 3.72 5.60
C THR A 80 -12.41 4.52 6.00
N THR A 81 -12.60 4.73 7.30
CA THR A 81 -13.81 5.33 7.86
C THR A 81 -13.77 6.86 7.87
N VAL A 82 -12.58 7.45 7.99
CA VAL A 82 -12.38 8.91 8.14
C VAL A 82 -11.95 9.59 6.84
N PHE A 83 -11.09 8.95 6.05
CA PHE A 83 -10.49 9.61 4.89
C PHE A 83 -10.98 9.08 3.55
N ARG A 84 -11.16 7.77 3.43
CA ARG A 84 -11.31 7.08 2.14
C ARG A 84 -11.98 5.71 2.25
N CYS A 85 -13.28 5.64 1.96
CA CYS A 85 -14.06 4.39 1.99
C CYS A 85 -13.50 3.29 1.07
N ASP A 86 -12.86 3.66 -0.04
CA ASP A 86 -12.26 2.73 -1.00
C ASP A 86 -11.03 2.00 -0.44
N MET A 87 -10.42 2.49 0.64
CA MET A 87 -9.37 1.75 1.36
C MET A 87 -9.90 0.48 2.01
N LEU A 88 -11.22 0.29 2.09
CA LEU A 88 -11.85 -0.99 2.41
C LEU A 88 -11.35 -2.10 1.47
N LEU A 89 -11.11 -1.79 0.20
CA LEU A 89 -10.59 -2.71 -0.80
C LEU A 89 -9.16 -3.19 -0.50
N LEU A 90 -8.41 -2.46 0.34
CA LEU A 90 -7.10 -2.87 0.85
C LEU A 90 -7.20 -3.53 2.23
N LEU A 91 -8.05 -2.98 3.11
CA LEU A 91 -8.31 -3.52 4.45
C LEU A 91 -8.82 -4.97 4.37
N CYS A 92 -9.80 -5.25 3.51
CA CYS A 92 -10.42 -6.57 3.41
C CYS A 92 -9.42 -7.67 2.99
N PRO A 93 -8.62 -7.52 1.91
CA PRO A 93 -7.61 -8.52 1.55
C PRO A 93 -6.54 -8.72 2.62
N ILE A 94 -6.06 -7.66 3.27
CA ILE A 94 -5.07 -7.77 4.34
C ILE A 94 -5.67 -8.49 5.56
N GLY A 95 -6.87 -8.09 5.98
CA GLY A 95 -7.60 -8.72 7.07
C GLY A 95 -7.88 -10.19 6.81
N LEU A 96 -8.39 -10.51 5.61
CA LEU A 96 -8.62 -11.90 5.19
C LEU A 96 -7.33 -12.70 5.24
N GLN A 97 -6.22 -12.17 4.73
CA GLN A 97 -4.95 -12.89 4.79
C GLN A 97 -4.49 -13.13 6.24
N LEU A 98 -4.65 -12.16 7.13
CA LEU A 98 -4.29 -12.30 8.54
C LEU A 98 -5.15 -13.36 9.26
N LEU A 99 -6.42 -13.48 8.89
CA LEU A 99 -7.32 -14.53 9.37
C LEU A 99 -6.92 -15.91 8.81
N LEU A 100 -6.69 -16.01 7.50
CA LEU A 100 -6.28 -17.26 6.84
C LEU A 100 -4.93 -17.78 7.36
N THR A 101 -4.01 -16.87 7.67
CA THR A 101 -2.70 -17.22 8.25
C THR A 101 -2.73 -17.43 9.77
N LYS A 102 -3.92 -17.36 10.39
CA LYS A 102 -4.14 -17.48 11.84
C LYS A 102 -3.28 -16.52 12.68
N LYS A 103 -2.86 -15.39 12.10
CA LYS A 103 -2.12 -14.33 12.80
C LYS A 103 -3.04 -13.44 13.65
N VAL A 104 -4.32 -13.42 13.30
CA VAL A 104 -5.39 -12.74 14.02
C VAL A 104 -6.54 -13.73 14.17
N SER A 105 -7.18 -13.73 15.34
CA SER A 105 -8.39 -14.53 15.58
C SER A 105 -9.63 -13.75 15.14
N VAL A 106 -10.68 -14.44 14.67
CA VAL A 106 -11.94 -13.80 14.26
C VAL A 106 -12.53 -12.99 15.42
N TRP A 107 -12.56 -13.58 16.62
CA TRP A 107 -13.06 -12.91 17.82
C TRP A 107 -12.21 -11.71 18.25
N GLY A 108 -10.87 -11.84 18.18
CA GLY A 108 -9.97 -10.73 18.46
C GLY A 108 -10.13 -9.60 17.45
N ALA A 109 -10.26 -9.93 16.16
CA ALA A 109 -10.55 -8.97 15.11
C ALA A 109 -11.88 -8.25 15.40
N LEU A 110 -12.95 -9.00 15.67
CA LEU A 110 -14.26 -8.41 15.95
C LEU A 110 -14.20 -7.45 17.15
N LYS A 111 -13.57 -7.86 18.26
CA LYS A 111 -13.48 -7.00 19.45
C LYS A 111 -12.68 -5.71 19.20
N HIS A 112 -11.48 -5.82 18.61
CA HIS A 112 -10.59 -4.68 18.44
C HIS A 112 -10.98 -3.79 17.26
N CYS A 113 -11.39 -4.39 16.13
CA CYS A 113 -11.75 -3.66 14.92
C CYS A 113 -13.11 -2.99 15.04
N THR A 114 -14.12 -3.65 15.63
CA THR A 114 -15.46 -3.05 15.78
C THR A 114 -15.43 -1.84 16.70
N GLY A 115 -14.70 -1.93 17.83
CA GLY A 115 -14.53 -0.77 18.73
C GLY A 115 -13.89 0.42 18.02
N MET A 116 -12.82 0.19 17.24
CA MET A 116 -12.19 1.24 16.45
C MET A 116 -13.12 1.80 15.38
N ALA A 117 -13.83 0.94 14.64
CA ALA A 117 -14.75 1.36 13.58
C ALA A 117 -15.89 2.23 14.13
N LEU A 118 -16.55 1.80 15.21
CA LEU A 118 -17.63 2.56 15.85
C LEU A 118 -17.14 3.92 16.37
N PHE A 119 -15.96 3.94 16.99
CA PHE A 119 -15.35 5.19 17.45
C PHE A 119 -15.07 6.15 16.29
N CYS A 120 -14.47 5.65 15.19
CA CYS A 120 -14.14 6.48 14.03
C CYS A 120 -15.40 7.00 13.32
N ILE A 121 -16.41 6.14 13.15
CA ILE A 121 -17.71 6.50 12.56
C ILE A 121 -18.41 7.56 13.41
N GLY A 122 -18.45 7.37 14.73
CA GLY A 122 -19.02 8.36 15.64
C GLY A 122 -18.28 9.70 15.57
N LEU A 123 -16.95 9.67 15.48
CA LEU A 123 -16.12 10.87 15.37
C LEU A 123 -16.36 11.63 14.06
N THR A 124 -16.35 10.96 12.91
CA THR A 124 -16.62 11.62 11.61
C THR A 124 -18.05 12.13 11.55
N ILE A 125 -19.04 11.35 11.99
CA ILE A 125 -20.42 11.83 12.05
C ILE A 125 -20.52 13.08 12.92
N LEU A 126 -19.91 13.08 14.11
CA LEU A 126 -19.94 14.24 14.99
C LEU A 126 -19.30 15.48 14.35
N VAL A 127 -18.05 15.36 13.89
CA VAL A 127 -17.29 16.49 13.34
C VAL A 127 -17.92 17.00 12.05
N ASP A 128 -18.19 16.11 11.10
CA ASP A 128 -18.71 16.49 9.80
C ASP A 128 -20.15 17.00 9.90
N SER A 129 -20.99 16.45 10.78
CA SER A 129 -22.35 16.96 10.93
C SER A 129 -22.39 18.38 11.48
N ILE A 130 -21.43 18.74 12.35
CA ILE A 130 -21.27 20.13 12.83
C ILE A 130 -20.84 21.04 11.66
N MET A 131 -19.84 20.62 10.87
CA MET A 131 -19.33 21.43 9.75
C MET A 131 -20.37 21.61 8.63
N TRP A 132 -21.11 20.56 8.32
CA TRP A 132 -22.09 20.53 7.23
C TRP A 132 -23.51 20.91 7.66
N LYS A 133 -23.74 21.16 8.96
CA LYS A 133 -25.04 21.54 9.55
C LYS A 133 -26.17 20.54 9.28
N ARG A 134 -25.85 19.27 9.05
CA ARG A 134 -26.82 18.16 8.91
C ARG A 134 -26.18 16.85 9.34
N LEU A 135 -26.96 15.90 9.85
CA LEU A 135 -26.45 14.57 10.19
C LEU A 135 -25.98 13.85 8.93
N LEU A 136 -24.68 13.55 8.85
CA LEU A 136 -24.12 12.80 7.72
C LEU A 136 -22.86 12.04 8.12
N TRP A 137 -22.59 10.96 7.39
CA TRP A 137 -21.29 10.28 7.36
C TRP A 137 -20.71 10.46 5.95
N PRO A 138 -19.66 11.29 5.75
CA PRO A 138 -19.23 11.67 4.39
C PRO A 138 -18.83 10.47 3.55
N GLU A 139 -18.03 9.57 4.12
CA GLU A 139 -17.50 8.40 3.42
C GLU A 139 -18.60 7.41 3.02
N PHE A 140 -19.69 7.33 3.80
CA PHE A 140 -20.85 6.52 3.39
C PHE A 140 -21.60 7.14 2.22
N GLU A 141 -21.81 8.46 2.22
CA GLU A 141 -22.44 9.14 1.08
C GLU A 141 -21.58 9.02 -0.19
N VAL A 142 -20.26 9.14 -0.07
CA VAL A 142 -19.31 8.95 -1.18
C VAL A 142 -19.39 7.52 -1.71
N PHE A 143 -19.43 6.52 -0.83
CA PHE A 143 -19.61 5.12 -1.22
C PHE A 143 -20.95 4.90 -1.94
N TRP A 144 -22.04 5.40 -1.36
CA TRP A 144 -23.38 5.27 -1.93
C TRP A 144 -23.45 5.91 -3.32
N PHE A 145 -23.00 7.16 -3.45
CA PHE A 145 -23.04 7.89 -4.70
C PHE A 145 -22.16 7.24 -5.79
N ASN A 146 -20.92 6.86 -5.47
CA ASN A 146 -19.98 6.42 -6.48
C ASN A 146 -20.08 4.93 -6.83
N SER A 147 -20.33 4.08 -5.83
CA SER A 147 -20.33 2.62 -5.98
C SER A 147 -21.73 2.04 -6.13
N VAL A 148 -22.73 2.56 -5.40
CA VAL A 148 -24.11 2.04 -5.48
C VAL A 148 -24.88 2.67 -6.63
N LEU A 149 -24.85 4.01 -6.76
CA LEU A 149 -25.50 4.72 -7.86
C LEU A 149 -24.67 4.75 -9.16
N ASN A 150 -23.46 4.17 -9.15
CA ASN A 150 -22.54 4.07 -10.28
C ASN A 150 -22.20 5.42 -10.96
N LYS A 151 -22.30 6.53 -10.21
CA LYS A 151 -22.03 7.89 -10.70
C LYS A 151 -20.56 8.18 -10.96
N SER A 152 -19.67 7.30 -10.49
CA SER A 152 -18.25 7.37 -10.82
C SER A 152 -17.99 7.33 -12.33
N SER A 153 -18.85 6.67 -13.12
CA SER A 153 -18.72 6.58 -14.57
C SER A 153 -18.82 7.92 -15.32
N GLU A 154 -19.47 8.92 -14.72
CA GLU A 154 -19.63 10.27 -15.29
C GLU A 154 -18.29 11.04 -15.38
N TRP A 155 -17.27 10.61 -14.61
CA TRP A 155 -15.94 11.22 -14.60
C TRP A 155 -14.97 10.58 -15.61
N GLY A 156 -15.52 9.89 -16.61
CA GLY A 156 -14.77 9.14 -17.61
C GLY A 156 -14.45 7.71 -17.17
N THR A 157 -14.33 6.82 -18.15
CA THR A 157 -14.15 5.38 -17.90
C THR A 157 -12.88 4.85 -18.55
N HIS A 158 -12.32 3.83 -17.92
CA HIS A 158 -11.14 3.14 -18.42
C HIS A 158 -11.35 1.63 -18.37
N ALA A 159 -10.73 0.90 -19.30
CA ALA A 159 -10.78 -0.56 -19.34
C ALA A 159 -10.28 -1.19 -18.02
N PHE A 160 -10.73 -2.42 -17.73
CA PHE A 160 -10.38 -3.15 -16.51
C PHE A 160 -8.86 -3.26 -16.28
N HIS A 161 -8.10 -3.52 -17.35
CA HIS A 161 -6.65 -3.70 -17.30
C HIS A 161 -5.84 -2.39 -17.17
N TRP A 162 -6.48 -1.22 -17.19
CA TRP A 162 -5.79 0.08 -17.28
C TRP A 162 -4.77 0.31 -16.16
N TYR A 163 -5.04 -0.16 -14.94
CA TYR A 163 -4.06 -0.07 -13.86
C TYR A 163 -2.78 -0.85 -14.16
N PHE A 164 -2.89 -2.03 -14.79
CA PHE A 164 -1.74 -2.87 -15.13
C PHE A 164 -1.02 -2.42 -16.39
N THR A 165 -1.74 -1.91 -17.38
CA THR A 165 -1.15 -1.50 -18.66
C THR A 165 -0.64 -0.07 -18.67
N SER A 166 -1.17 0.81 -17.81
CA SER A 166 -0.86 2.25 -17.83
C SER A 166 -0.42 2.81 -16.48
N ALA A 167 -1.19 2.60 -15.41
CA ALA A 167 -0.91 3.26 -14.14
C ALA A 167 0.34 2.71 -13.43
N LEU A 168 0.44 1.39 -13.29
CA LEU A 168 1.55 0.71 -12.63
C LEU A 168 2.88 0.92 -13.37
N PRO A 169 2.97 0.75 -14.70
CA PRO A 169 4.21 1.04 -15.43
C PRO A 169 4.69 2.48 -15.24
N ARG A 170 3.78 3.47 -15.30
CA ARG A 170 4.11 4.89 -15.10
C ARG A 170 4.49 5.23 -13.66
N SER A 171 3.89 4.55 -12.69
CA SER A 171 4.14 4.80 -11.26
C SER A 171 5.45 4.17 -10.79
N LEU A 172 5.71 2.95 -11.24
CA LEU A 172 6.78 2.10 -10.72
C LEU A 172 8.07 2.17 -11.56
N LEU A 173 7.98 2.55 -12.84
CA LEU A 173 9.11 2.59 -13.77
C LEU A 173 9.83 1.22 -13.79
N ALA A 174 11.16 1.21 -13.62
CA ALA A 174 11.96 -0.01 -13.53
C ALA A 174 11.51 -0.95 -12.40
N ALA A 175 10.87 -0.43 -11.34
CA ALA A 175 10.34 -1.26 -10.26
C ALA A 175 9.17 -2.14 -10.72
N PHE A 176 8.47 -1.83 -11.83
CA PHE A 176 7.34 -2.63 -12.28
C PHE A 176 7.76 -4.07 -12.64
N PRO A 177 8.62 -4.31 -13.66
CA PRO A 177 9.06 -5.67 -13.99
C PRO A 177 9.84 -6.33 -12.84
N LEU A 178 10.64 -5.57 -12.09
CA LEU A 178 11.37 -6.08 -10.93
C LEU A 178 10.42 -6.57 -9.82
N SER A 179 9.31 -5.87 -9.59
CA SER A 179 8.33 -6.25 -8.57
C SER A 179 7.61 -7.56 -8.93
N LEU A 180 7.36 -7.79 -10.22
CA LEU A 180 6.82 -9.06 -10.72
C LEU A 180 7.84 -10.18 -10.55
N PHE A 181 9.11 -9.94 -10.89
CA PHE A 181 10.18 -10.90 -10.66
C PHE A 181 10.36 -11.24 -9.17
N GLY A 182 10.25 -10.24 -8.29
CA GLY A 182 10.34 -10.42 -6.84
C GLY A 182 9.34 -11.43 -6.27
N LEU A 183 8.15 -11.56 -6.87
CA LEU A 183 7.16 -12.58 -6.50
C LEU A 183 7.69 -14.00 -6.69
N PHE A 184 8.53 -14.23 -7.70
CA PHE A 184 9.13 -15.53 -7.97
C PHE A 184 10.37 -15.79 -7.11
N VAL A 185 11.11 -14.75 -6.76
CA VAL A 185 12.38 -14.83 -6.02
C VAL A 185 12.20 -15.18 -4.54
N ASP A 186 11.30 -14.50 -3.82
CA ASP A 186 11.14 -14.70 -2.37
C ASP A 186 9.68 -14.97 -2.00
N ARG A 187 9.39 -16.18 -1.51
CA ARG A 187 8.03 -16.57 -1.10
C ARG A 187 7.49 -15.68 0.03
N ARG A 188 8.35 -15.08 0.86
CA ARG A 188 7.95 -14.18 1.95
C ARG A 188 7.27 -12.91 1.42
N VAL A 189 7.64 -12.44 0.23
CA VAL A 189 7.05 -11.22 -0.35
C VAL A 189 5.62 -11.42 -0.85
N ARG A 190 5.26 -12.67 -1.19
CA ARG A 190 3.92 -13.02 -1.69
C ARG A 190 2.84 -12.71 -0.66
N SER A 191 3.12 -12.98 0.62
CA SER A 191 2.24 -12.62 1.74
C SER A 191 2.06 -11.11 1.92
N PHE A 192 2.84 -10.26 1.27
CA PHE A 192 2.60 -8.81 1.30
C PHE A 192 1.98 -8.31 0.01
N THR A 193 2.41 -8.87 -1.12
CA THR A 193 2.05 -8.39 -2.45
C THR A 193 0.68 -8.90 -2.91
N PHE A 194 0.27 -10.12 -2.54
CA PHE A 194 -1.03 -10.66 -2.97
C PHE A 194 -2.24 -9.86 -2.47
N PRO A 195 -2.32 -9.40 -1.20
CA PRO A 195 -3.39 -8.51 -0.76
C PRO A 195 -3.44 -7.19 -1.53
N VAL A 196 -2.26 -6.65 -1.88
CA VAL A 196 -2.14 -5.41 -2.65
C VAL A 196 -2.52 -5.60 -4.12
N LEU A 197 -2.19 -6.75 -4.71
CA LEU A 197 -2.67 -7.13 -6.04
C LEU A 197 -4.19 -7.32 -6.04
N ALA A 198 -4.75 -7.96 -5.00
CA ALA A 198 -6.20 -8.09 -4.84
C ALA A 198 -6.87 -6.72 -4.72
N PHE A 199 -6.28 -5.78 -3.95
CA PHE A 199 -6.74 -4.40 -3.90
C PHE A 199 -6.82 -3.76 -5.29
N ILE A 200 -5.77 -3.86 -6.11
CA ILE A 200 -5.79 -3.30 -7.48
C ILE A 200 -6.82 -4.00 -8.36
N LEU A 201 -6.93 -5.34 -8.30
CA LEU A 201 -7.91 -6.10 -9.08
C LEU A 201 -9.36 -5.74 -8.71
N LEU A 202 -9.63 -5.54 -7.43
CA LEU A 202 -10.94 -5.09 -6.95
C LEU A 202 -11.21 -3.65 -7.42
N TYR A 203 -10.22 -2.75 -7.30
CA TYR A 203 -10.35 -1.37 -7.77
C TYR A 203 -10.52 -1.30 -9.30
N SER A 204 -9.88 -2.19 -10.06
CA SER A 204 -9.99 -2.29 -11.52
C SER A 204 -11.43 -2.49 -12.01
N LYS A 205 -12.32 -3.02 -11.16
CA LYS A 205 -13.75 -3.18 -11.48
C LYS A 205 -14.52 -1.86 -11.52
N LEU A 206 -14.02 -0.82 -10.85
CA LEU A 206 -14.65 0.51 -10.87
C LEU A 206 -14.43 1.18 -12.23
N PRO A 207 -15.45 1.86 -12.79
CA PRO A 207 -15.39 2.40 -14.14
C PRO A 207 -14.36 3.52 -14.26
N HIS A 208 -14.39 4.47 -13.33
CA HIS A 208 -13.44 5.57 -13.24
C HIS A 208 -12.17 5.16 -12.52
N LYS A 209 -11.03 5.54 -13.10
CA LYS A 209 -9.70 5.12 -12.63
C LYS A 209 -8.73 6.29 -12.69
N GLU A 210 -7.92 6.42 -11.66
CA GLU A 210 -6.85 7.41 -11.60
C GLU A 210 -5.65 6.81 -10.90
N LEU A 211 -4.45 7.21 -11.33
CA LEU A 211 -3.20 6.69 -10.78
C LEU A 211 -3.12 6.87 -9.25
N ARG A 212 -3.59 8.02 -8.75
CA ARG A 212 -3.58 8.33 -7.32
C ARG A 212 -4.45 7.41 -6.47
N PHE A 213 -5.44 6.72 -7.03
CA PHE A 213 -6.29 5.81 -6.25
C PHE A 213 -5.54 4.57 -5.76
N ILE A 214 -4.57 4.09 -6.56
CA ILE A 214 -3.76 2.93 -6.20
C ILE A 214 -2.41 3.30 -5.59
N ILE A 215 -2.15 4.58 -5.27
CA ILE A 215 -0.82 5.02 -4.80
C ILE A 215 -0.36 4.28 -3.53
N SER A 216 -1.31 3.86 -2.70
CA SER A 216 -1.11 3.01 -1.52
C SER A 216 -0.43 1.67 -1.84
N SER A 217 -0.51 1.17 -3.07
CA SER A 217 0.15 -0.07 -3.48
C SER A 217 1.65 0.09 -3.73
N VAL A 218 2.11 1.29 -4.09
CA VAL A 218 3.48 1.55 -4.55
C VAL A 218 4.54 1.09 -3.54
N PRO A 219 4.43 1.37 -2.23
CA PRO A 219 5.43 0.92 -1.26
C PRO A 219 5.63 -0.60 -1.22
N ILE A 220 4.57 -1.39 -1.40
CA ILE A 220 4.70 -2.86 -1.36
C ILE A 220 5.31 -3.40 -2.66
N PHE A 221 5.00 -2.80 -3.82
CA PHE A 221 5.68 -3.16 -5.06
C PHE A 221 7.15 -2.76 -5.06
N ASN A 222 7.49 -1.60 -4.48
CA ASN A 222 8.89 -1.18 -4.30
C ASN A 222 9.65 -2.16 -3.42
N LEU A 223 9.03 -2.67 -2.34
CA LEU A 223 9.64 -3.73 -1.53
C LEU A 223 9.92 -4.98 -2.38
N SER A 224 8.95 -5.45 -3.17
CA SER A 224 9.14 -6.62 -4.04
C SER A 224 10.27 -6.43 -5.04
N ALA A 225 10.30 -5.26 -5.69
CA ALA A 225 11.37 -4.89 -6.59
C ALA A 225 12.74 -4.81 -5.88
N SER A 226 12.78 -4.32 -4.64
CA SER A 226 14.02 -4.20 -3.86
C SER A 226 14.60 -5.56 -3.48
N ILE A 227 13.74 -6.53 -3.16
CA ILE A 227 14.16 -7.91 -2.89
C ILE A 227 14.73 -8.55 -4.16
N ALA A 228 14.07 -8.33 -5.31
CA ALA A 228 14.57 -8.78 -6.60
C ALA A 228 15.94 -8.16 -6.95
N SER A 229 16.08 -6.83 -6.83
CA SER A 229 17.34 -6.13 -7.07
C SER A 229 18.46 -6.63 -6.16
N ASN A 230 18.18 -6.84 -4.87
CA ASN A 230 19.16 -7.38 -3.95
C ASN A 230 19.59 -8.81 -4.34
N ARG A 231 18.65 -9.66 -4.78
CA ARG A 231 19.01 -11.01 -5.24
C ARG A 231 19.91 -10.98 -6.47
N ILE A 232 19.62 -10.12 -7.44
CA ILE A 232 20.44 -9.95 -8.64
C ILE A 232 21.85 -9.46 -8.26
N HIS A 233 21.93 -8.46 -7.38
CA HIS A 233 23.19 -7.95 -6.87
C HIS A 233 24.04 -9.03 -6.19
N GLN A 234 23.44 -9.85 -5.33
CA GLN A 234 24.14 -10.95 -4.65
C GLN A 234 24.67 -11.99 -5.65
N VAL A 235 23.87 -12.39 -6.65
CA VAL A 235 24.31 -13.36 -7.66
C VAL A 235 25.50 -12.83 -8.47
N ASN A 236 25.46 -11.56 -8.85
CA ASN A 236 26.56 -10.93 -9.59
C ASN A 236 27.83 -10.83 -8.75
N ALA A 237 27.71 -10.47 -7.48
CA ALA A 237 28.86 -10.44 -6.57
C ALA A 237 29.50 -11.82 -6.44
N THR A 238 28.71 -12.88 -6.20
CA THR A 238 29.23 -14.26 -6.12
C THR A 238 29.93 -14.71 -7.41
N ARG A 239 29.38 -14.37 -8.58
CA ARG A 239 30.02 -14.67 -9.87
C ARG A 239 31.36 -13.95 -10.03
N GLN A 240 31.44 -12.69 -9.63
CA GLN A 240 32.69 -11.91 -9.66
C GLN A 240 33.74 -12.49 -8.71
N PHE A 241 33.36 -12.86 -7.49
CA PHE A 241 34.26 -13.54 -6.54
C PHE A 241 34.76 -14.88 -7.09
N ALA A 242 33.89 -15.67 -7.71
CA ALA A 242 34.29 -16.93 -8.34
C ALA A 242 35.28 -16.72 -9.49
N SER A 243 35.07 -15.71 -10.34
CA SER A 243 35.99 -15.41 -11.45
C SER A 243 37.37 -14.90 -11.02
N LEU A 244 37.47 -14.27 -9.84
CA LEU A 244 38.75 -13.78 -9.30
C LEU A 244 39.58 -14.87 -8.62
N HIS A 245 38.95 -15.99 -8.24
CA HIS A 245 39.57 -17.07 -7.50
C HIS A 245 39.63 -18.40 -8.27
N ASP A 246 39.36 -18.38 -9.58
CA ASP A 246 39.60 -19.55 -10.43
C ASP A 246 41.08 -19.56 -10.88
N PRO A 247 41.94 -20.47 -10.36
CA PRO A 247 43.36 -20.52 -10.69
C PRO A 247 43.65 -21.04 -12.11
N LYS A 248 42.63 -21.13 -12.99
CA LYS A 248 42.76 -21.62 -14.38
C LYS A 248 42.39 -20.55 -15.42
N GLY A 249 42.75 -19.30 -15.14
CA GLY A 249 42.89 -18.27 -16.17
C GLY A 249 44.27 -18.37 -16.82
N ILE A 250 44.41 -19.31 -17.77
CA ILE A 250 45.61 -19.87 -18.46
C ILE A 250 45.98 -21.25 -17.90
#